data_AF-A0A3B0W682-F1
#
_entry.id   AF-A0A3B0W682-F1
#
_cell.length_a   1.000
_cell.length_b   1.000
_cell.length_c   1.000
_cell.angle_alpha   90.00
_cell.angle_beta   90.00
_cell.angle_gamma   90.00
#
_symmetry.space_group_name_H-M   'P 1'
#
loop_
_entity.id
_entity.type
_entity.pdbx_description
1 polymer ?
#
loop_
_entity_poly.entity_id
_entity_poly.type
_entity_poly.pdbx_seq_one_letter_code
_entity_poly.pdbx_strand_id
1 'polypeptide(L)' 'MTIVKYTQNDINNRKGKTNWKRLAKQTDSQIEKAALSDKDTPLISDYDANRFKPAKQMRHKLPT' A
#
# COMPACT_ATOMS: atom_id res chain seq x y z
N MET A 1 1.75 2.23 -17.07
CA MET A 1 2.26 2.72 -15.77
C MET A 1 3.62 3.33 -15.99
N THR A 2 3.79 4.61 -15.67
CA THR A 2 5.09 5.28 -15.78
C THR A 2 5.73 5.23 -14.41
N ILE A 3 6.84 4.49 -14.27
CA ILE A 3 7.56 4.40 -13.00
C ILE A 3 8.25 5.75 -12.76
N VAL A 4 7.70 6.55 -11.83
CA VAL A 4 8.31 7.80 -11.40
C VAL A 4 9.56 7.46 -10.59
N LYS A 5 10.74 7.92 -11.06
CA LYS A 5 12.01 7.72 -10.37
C LYS A 5 12.28 8.91 -9.44
N TYR A 6 12.58 8.62 -8.18
CA TYR A 6 12.96 9.63 -7.18
C TYR A 6 14.47 9.59 -6.95
N THR A 7 15.07 10.76 -6.72
CA THR A 7 16.48 10.88 -6.31
C THR A 7 16.63 10.61 -4.82
N GLN A 8 17.86 10.36 -4.36
CA GLN A 8 18.15 10.21 -2.93
C GLN A 8 17.79 11.47 -2.13
N ASN A 9 17.96 12.66 -2.72
CA ASN A 9 17.54 13.93 -2.11
C ASN A 9 16.02 14.02 -1.96
N ASP A 10 15.26 13.56 -2.95
CA ASP A 10 13.79 13.52 -2.86
C ASP A 10 13.32 12.61 -1.71
N ILE A 11 13.98 11.46 -1.55
CA ILE A 11 13.68 10.51 -0.46
C ILE A 11 14.03 11.13 0.89
N ASN A 12 15.21 11.72 1.02
CA ASN A 12 15.65 12.38 2.26
C ASN A 12 14.71 13.52 2.68
N ASN A 13 14.24 14.30 1.71
CA ASN A 13 13.30 15.40 1.93
C ASN A 13 11.89 14.93 2.33
N ARG A 14 11.54 13.66 2.11
CA ARG A 14 10.25 13.07 2.51
C ARG A 14 10.35 12.30 3.84
N LYS A 15 11.56 11.91 4.25
CA LYS A 15 11.80 11.14 5.47
C LYS A 15 11.42 11.96 6.72
N GLY A 16 10.72 11.34 7.67
CA GLY A 16 10.39 11.94 8.97
C GLY A 16 9.29 13.01 8.98
N LYS A 17 8.70 13.35 7.82
CA LYS A 17 7.60 14.34 7.73
C LYS A 17 6.21 13.76 8.01
N THR A 18 6.14 12.49 8.42
CA THR A 18 4.87 11.82 8.73
C THR A 18 4.25 12.39 9.99
N ASN A 19 3.08 13.02 9.86
CA ASN A 19 2.31 13.53 10.99
C ASN A 19 1.47 12.41 11.64
N TRP A 20 2.06 11.71 12.60
CA TRP A 20 1.43 10.60 13.33
C TRP A 20 0.17 11.01 14.11
N LYS A 21 0.14 12.22 14.67
CA LYS A 21 -1.03 12.74 15.40
C LYS A 21 -2.24 12.93 14.48
N ARG A 22 -2.00 13.32 13.23
CA ARG A 22 -3.05 13.43 12.20
C ARG A 22 -3.57 12.05 11.82
N LEU A 23 -2.67 11.09 11.57
CA LEU A 23 -3.03 9.72 11.20
C LEU A 23 -3.87 9.03 12.28
N ALA A 24 -3.49 9.19 13.55
CA ALA A 24 -4.21 8.60 14.69
C ALA A 24 -5.65 9.14 14.87
N LYS A 25 -5.98 10.28 14.25
CA LYS A 25 -7.32 10.91 14.31
C LYS A 25 -8.13 10.73 13.03
N GLN A 26 -7.57 10.09 12.00
CA GLN A 26 -8.31 9.84 10.77
C GLN A 26 -9.38 8.79 11.01
N THR A 27 -10.57 9.03 10.48
CA THR A 27 -11.65 8.04 10.46
C THR A 27 -11.49 7.09 9.28
N ASP A 28 -12.09 5.91 9.37
CA ASP A 28 -12.05 4.90 8.30
C ASP A 28 -12.55 5.47 6.96
N SER A 29 -13.63 6.26 6.98
CA SER A 29 -14.14 6.94 5.78
C SER A 29 -13.12 7.91 5.14
N GLN A 30 -12.29 8.58 5.95
CA GLN A 30 -11.23 9.45 5.42
C GLN A 30 -10.07 8.64 4.85
N ILE A 31 -9.78 7.47 5.42
CA ILE A 31 -8.77 6.54 4.91
C ILE A 31 -9.22 5.97 3.57
N GLU A 32 -10.47 5.51 3.47
CA GLU A 32 -11.07 4.99 2.23
C GLU A 32 -11.06 6.04 1.12
N LYS A 33 -11.51 7.27 1.41
CA LYS A 33 -11.47 8.36 0.42
C LYS A 33 -10.06 8.67 -0.06
N ALA A 34 -9.08 8.68 0.84
CA ALA A 34 -7.68 8.89 0.47
C ALA A 34 -7.17 7.77 -0.44
N ALA A 35 -7.45 6.51 -0.09
CA ALA A 35 -7.08 5.35 -0.90
C ALA A 35 -7.74 5.36 -2.29
N LEU A 36 -9.03 5.68 -2.37
CA LEU A 36 -9.78 5.80 -3.63
C LEU A 36 -9.29 6.97 -4.51
N SER A 37 -8.79 8.04 -3.90
CA SER A 37 -8.27 9.20 -4.62
C SER A 37 -6.85 9.01 -5.15
N ASP A 38 -6.14 7.98 -4.68
CA ASP A 38 -4.77 7.73 -5.08
C ASP A 38 -4.71 7.06 -6.45
N LYS A 39 -4.31 7.84 -7.45
CA LYS A 39 -4.16 7.41 -8.85
C LYS A 39 -3.14 6.26 -9.01
N ASP A 40 -2.17 6.18 -8.11
CA ASP A 40 -1.10 5.18 -8.15
C ASP A 40 -1.43 3.93 -7.31
N THR A 41 -2.59 3.91 -6.63
CA THR A 41 -3.08 2.74 -5.89
C THR A 41 -4.11 1.99 -6.72
N PRO A 42 -3.73 0.96 -7.49
CA PRO A 42 -4.71 0.04 -8.04
C PRO A 42 -5.30 -0.76 -6.88
N LEU A 43 -6.51 -0.39 -6.46
CA LEU A 43 -7.29 -1.23 -5.55
C LEU A 43 -7.58 -2.55 -6.29
N ILE A 44 -7.09 -3.65 -5.75
CA ILE A 44 -7.42 -4.97 -6.27
C ILE A 44 -8.91 -5.23 -6.05
N SER A 45 -9.55 -5.95 -6.97
CA SER A 45 -10.95 -6.32 -6.79
C SER A 45 -11.11 -7.29 -5.62
N ASP A 46 -12.29 -7.33 -5.00
CA ASP A 46 -12.61 -8.35 -3.98
C ASP A 46 -12.43 -9.77 -4.53
N TYR A 47 -12.69 -9.97 -5.81
CA TYR A 47 -12.46 -11.24 -6.50
C TYR A 47 -10.98 -11.63 -6.50
N ASP A 48 -10.09 -10.67 -6.80
CA ASP A 48 -8.65 -10.90 -6.79
C ASP A 48 -8.08 -11.00 -5.37
N ALA A 49 -8.62 -10.22 -4.42
CA ALA A 49 -8.25 -10.28 -3.01
C ALA A 49 -8.57 -11.65 -2.40
N ASN A 50 -9.73 -12.23 -2.72
CA ASN A 50 -10.12 -13.55 -2.23
C ASN A 50 -9.32 -14.70 -2.86
N ARG A 51 -8.62 -14.45 -3.98
CA ARG A 51 -7.69 -15.41 -4.59
C ARG A 51 -6.32 -15.41 -3.91
N PHE A 52 -5.97 -14.39 -3.13
CA PHE A 52 -4.74 -14.39 -2.35
C PHE A 52 -4.84 -15.42 -1.23
N LYS A 53 -4.08 -16.51 -1.39
CA LYS A 53 -3.93 -17.51 -0.34
C LYS A 53 -2.86 -17.03 0.65
N PRO A 54 -3.13 -17.02 1.97
CA PRO A 54 -2.12 -16.75 2.98
C PRO A 54 -0.87 -17.61 2.76
N ALA A 55 0.32 -17.06 3.01
CA ALA A 55 1.59 -17.79 2.83
C ALA A 55 1.64 -19.13 3.60
N LYS A 56 0.94 -19.23 4.73
CA LYS A 56 0.77 -20.49 5.49
C LYS A 56 0.04 -21.59 4.68
N GLN A 57 -0.87 -21.21 3.80
CA GLN A 57 -1.61 -22.10 2.89
C GLN A 57 -0.85 -22.34 1.57
N MET A 58 0.14 -21.50 1.24
CA MET A 58 1.03 -21.70 0.09
C MET A 58 2.18 -22.67 0.37
N ARG A 59 2.30 -23.21 1.59
CA ARG A 59 3.27 -24.25 1.97
C ARG A 59 2.88 -25.62 1.40
N HIS A 60 2.85 -25.75 0.08
CA HIS A 60 2.94 -27.05 -0.57
C HIS A 60 3.99 -27.00 -1.68
N LYS A 61 5.07 -27.74 -1.41
CA LYS A 61 6.08 -28.24 -2.36
C LYS A 61 6.90 -27.16 -3.09
N LEU A 62 7.85 -26.57 -2.39
CA LEU A 62 9.13 -26.29 -3.05
C LEU A 62 9.87 -27.65 -3.10
N PRO A 63 10.16 -28.20 -4.29
CA PRO A 63 11.09 -29.31 -4.39
C PRO A 63 12.47 -28.83 -3.93
N THR A 64 13.07 -29.62 -3.04
CA THR A 64 14.47 -29.50 -2.61
C THR A 64 15.42 -29.64 -3.78
#